data_AF-A0A2N7HP92-F1
#
_entry.id   AF-A0A2N7HP92-F1
#
_cell.length_a   1.000
_cell.length_b   1.000
_cell.length_c   1.000
_cell.angle_alpha   90.00
_cell.angle_beta   90.00
_cell.angle_gamma   90.00
#
_symmetry.space_group_name_H-M   'P 1'
#
loop_
_entity.id
_entity.type
_entity.pdbx_description
1 polymer ?
#
loop_
_entity_poly.entity_id
_entity_poly.type
_entity_poly.pdbx_seq_one_letter_code
_entity_poly.pdbx_strand_id
1 'polypeptide(L)' 'MDISGEHPLIYIESTRSLETLLVDRDLDGIHLFCGFNYKELSPKVIKELQGSRLQSISFNDSKTIYPALSKSHKGL' A
#
# COMPACT_ATOMS: atom_id res chain seq x y z
N MET A 1 -19.98 4.33 19.43
CA MET A 1 -19.19 3.60 18.42
C MET A 1 -18.62 4.65 17.50
N ASP A 2 -17.38 5.05 17.75
CA ASP A 2 -16.69 6.02 16.91
C ASP A 2 -16.14 5.26 15.71
N ILE A 3 -16.74 5.45 14.54
CA ILE A 3 -16.30 4.86 13.27
C ILE A 3 -15.69 5.98 12.44
N SER A 4 -14.65 6.61 12.98
CA SER A 4 -13.79 7.53 12.23
C SER A 4 -12.34 7.07 12.34
N GLY A 5 -12.10 5.83 11.89
CA GLY A 5 -10.74 5.34 11.67
C GLY A 5 -10.17 6.04 10.45
N GLU A 6 -9.65 7.25 10.62
CA GLU A 6 -8.86 7.94 9.60
C GLU A 6 -7.58 7.12 9.37
N HIS A 7 -7.64 6.19 8.42
CA HIS A 7 -6.45 5.50 7.96
C HIS A 7 -5.60 6.50 7.16
N PRO A 8 -4.32 6.70 7.52
CA PRO A 8 -3.49 7.67 6.83
C PRO A 8 -3.32 7.28 5.36
N LEU A 9 -3.48 8.28 4.48
CA LEU A 9 -3.22 8.16 3.04
C LEU A 9 -1.89 8.87 2.72
N ILE A 10 -0.94 8.12 2.18
CA ILE A 10 0.36 8.67 1.74
C ILE A 10 0.42 8.68 0.22
N TYR A 11 0.75 9.83 -0.35
CA TYR A 11 1.04 9.97 -1.77
C TYR A 11 2.51 9.68 -2.06
N ILE A 12 2.77 8.84 -3.08
CA ILE A 12 4.11 8.48 -3.53
C ILE A 12 4.27 8.80 -5.01
N GLU A 13 5.18 9.72 -5.32
CA GLU A 13 5.35 10.24 -6.68
C GLU A 13 6.12 9.31 -7.64
N SER A 14 6.97 8.43 -7.12
CA SER A 14 7.88 7.62 -7.94
C SER A 14 8.09 6.21 -7.40
N THR A 15 8.45 5.28 -8.29
CA THR A 15 8.77 3.89 -7.94
C THR A 15 9.92 3.80 -6.95
N ARG A 16 10.94 4.67 -7.09
CA ARG A 16 12.09 4.74 -6.17
C ARG A 16 11.69 5.15 -4.76
N SER A 17 10.78 6.12 -4.63
CA SER A 17 10.26 6.55 -3.32
C SER A 17 9.48 5.42 -2.65
N LEU A 18 8.71 4.63 -3.43
CA LEU A 18 8.01 3.45 -2.92
C LEU A 18 9.00 2.37 -2.43
N GLU A 19 10.02 2.05 -3.22
CA GLU A 19 11.04 1.06 -2.84
C GLU A 19 11.78 1.47 -1.56
N THR A 20 12.07 2.77 -1.41
CA THR A 20 12.69 3.30 -0.19
C THR A 20 11.75 3.17 1.01
N LEU A 21 10.46 3.47 0.82
CA LEU A 21 9.45 3.34 1.86
C LEU A 21 9.28 1.90 2.32
N LEU A 22 9.35 0.92 1.41
CA LEU A 22 9.21 -0.52 1.73
C LEU A 22 10.35 -1.07 2.60
N VAL A 23 11.47 -0.35 2.73
CA VAL A 23 12.53 -0.69 3.68
C VAL A 23 12.14 -0.31 5.12
N ASP A 24 11.24 0.65 5.28
CA ASP A 24 10.71 1.06 6.57
C ASP A 24 9.66 0.05 7.10
N ARG A 25 9.65 -0.15 8.41
CA ARG A 25 8.88 -1.23 9.06
C ARG A 25 7.51 -0.80 9.57
N ASP A 26 7.18 0.49 9.57
CA ASP A 26 5.94 1.00 10.15
C ASP A 26 4.96 1.50 9.07
N LEU A 27 4.43 0.56 8.28
CA LEU A 27 3.44 0.84 7.23
C LEU A 27 2.09 0.16 7.50
N ASP A 28 1.86 -0.22 8.76
CA ASP A 28 0.72 -1.04 9.15
C ASP A 28 -0.57 -0.22 9.05
N GLY A 29 -1.53 -0.70 8.26
CA GLY A 29 -2.86 -0.06 8.13
C GLY A 29 -2.87 1.25 7.31
N ILE A 30 -1.78 1.59 6.62
CA ILE A 30 -1.66 2.79 5.78
C ILE A 30 -2.22 2.54 4.37
N HIS A 31 -2.92 3.51 3.80
CA HIS A 31 -3.24 3.53 2.37
C HIS A 31 -2.14 4.26 1.59
N LEU A 32 -1.71 3.70 0.47
CA LEU A 32 -0.83 4.40 -0.48
C LEU A 32 -1.58 4.78 -1.75
N PHE A 33 -1.33 5.98 -2.24
CA PHE A 33 -1.65 6.39 -3.60
C PHE A 33 -0.35 6.69 -4.37
N CYS A 34 -0.09 5.92 -5.42
CA CYS A 34 1.09 6.03 -6.26
C CYS A 34 0.77 6.86 -7.52
N GLY A 35 1.53 7.94 -7.74
CA GLY A 35 1.42 8.79 -8.93
C GLY A 35 1.91 8.15 -10.24
N PHE A 36 2.39 6.91 -10.18
CA PHE A 36 2.84 6.11 -11.31
C PHE A 36 1.94 4.89 -11.52
N ASN A 37 2.09 4.22 -12.66
CA ASN A 37 1.24 3.09 -13.04
C ASN A 37 1.75 1.77 -12.47
N TYR A 38 0.84 0.83 -12.20
CA TYR A 38 1.19 -0.50 -11.69
C TYR A 38 2.21 -1.24 -12.59
N LYS A 39 2.09 -1.07 -13.91
CA LYS A 39 3.00 -1.71 -14.90
C LYS A 39 4.46 -1.26 -14.81
N GLU A 40 4.74 -0.16 -14.11
CA GLU A 40 6.10 0.36 -13.94
C GLU A 40 6.85 -0.35 -12.82
N LEU A 41 6.15 -1.15 -12.00
CA LEU A 41 6.77 -1.92 -10.92
C LEU A 41 7.40 -3.22 -11.42
N SER A 42 8.53 -3.56 -10.80
CA SER A 42 9.11 -4.89 -10.99
C SER A 42 8.25 -5.98 -10.32
N PRO A 43 8.27 -7.22 -10.82
CA PRO A 43 7.58 -8.34 -10.18
C PRO A 43 8.01 -8.58 -8.72
N LYS A 44 9.24 -8.18 -8.36
CA LYS A 44 9.74 -8.27 -6.98
C LYS A 44 8.99 -7.30 -6.05
N VAL A 45 8.90 -6.03 -6.44
CA VAL A 45 8.19 -4.99 -5.67
C VAL A 45 6.72 -5.35 -5.52
N ILE A 46 6.08 -5.86 -6.57
CA ILE A 46 4.68 -6.31 -6.52
C ILE A 46 4.49 -7.39 -5.44
N LYS A 47 5.39 -8.38 -5.35
CA LYS A 47 5.31 -9.43 -4.32
C LYS A 47 5.49 -8.87 -2.91
N GLU A 48 6.41 -7.91 -2.73
CA GLU A 48 6.61 -7.24 -1.44
C GLU A 48 5.35 -6.47 -1.01
N LEU A 49 4.73 -5.72 -1.93
CA LEU A 49 3.47 -5.01 -1.67
C LEU A 49 2.34 -5.97 -1.30
N GLN A 50 2.20 -7.10 -1.99
CA GLN A 50 1.18 -8.11 -1.69
C GLN A 50 1.34 -8.74 -0.29
N GLY A 51 2.57 -8.86 0.19
CA GLY A 51 2.92 -9.38 1.52
C GLY A 51 3.02 -8.31 2.61
N SER A 52 2.82 -7.03 2.27
CA SER A 52 2.92 -5.92 3.23
C SER A 52 1.70 -5.86 4.15
N ARG A 53 1.81 -5.02 5.19
CA ARG A 53 0.72 -4.71 6.13
C ARG A 53 -0.02 -3.41 5.79
N LEU A 54 0.27 -2.84 4.62
CA LEU A 54 -0.48 -1.73 4.05
C LEU A 54 -1.94 -2.11 3.87
N GLN A 55 -2.84 -1.16 4.09
CA GLN A 55 -4.28 -1.37 3.94
C GLN A 55 -4.66 -1.53 2.47
N SER A 56 -4.18 -0.63 1.60
CA SER A 56 -4.28 -0.73 0.15
C SER A 56 -3.21 0.09 -0.54
N ILE A 57 -2.89 -0.25 -1.79
CA ILE A 57 -1.98 0.50 -2.65
C ILE A 57 -2.66 0.75 -3.98
N SER A 58 -3.01 1.99 -4.29
CA SER A 58 -3.67 2.39 -5.54
C SER A 58 -2.70 3.10 -6.47
N PHE A 59 -2.87 2.89 -7.77
CA PHE A 59 -1.99 3.40 -8.83
C PHE A 59 -2.77 4.31 -9.79
N ASN A 60 -2.05 5.12 -10.56
CA ASN A 60 -2.65 6.06 -11.51
C ASN A 60 -3.40 5.36 -12.68
N ASP A 61 -3.09 4.10 -12.96
CA ASP A 61 -3.76 3.28 -13.98
C ASP A 61 -4.99 2.51 -13.45
N SER A 62 -5.62 3.02 -12.39
CA SER A 62 -6.81 2.45 -11.74
C SER A 62 -6.61 1.02 -11.22
N LYS A 63 -5.36 0.58 -11.06
CA LYS A 63 -5.02 -0.67 -10.39
C LYS A 63 -4.92 -0.43 -8.89
N THR A 64 -5.27 -1.45 -8.11
CA THR A 64 -5.11 -1.44 -6.65
C THR A 64 -4.66 -2.81 -6.16
N ILE A 65 -3.66 -2.84 -5.28
CA ILE A 65 -3.26 -4.02 -4.51
C ILE A 65 -3.94 -3.94 -3.14
N TYR A 66 -4.57 -5.04 -2.74
CA TYR A 66 -5.09 -5.26 -1.39
C TYR A 66 -4.28 -6.39 -0.75
N PRO A 67 -3.28 -6.06 0.10
CA PRO A 67 -2.40 -7.05 0.70
C PRO A 67 -3.15 -8.11 1.52
N ALA A 68 -2.58 -9.31 1.64
CA ALA A 68 -3.24 -10.41 2.35
C ALA A 68 -3.38 -10.11 3.85
N LEU A 69 -2.38 -9.44 4.44
CA LEU A 69 -2.35 -9.13 5.87
C LEU A 69 -3.35 -8.04 6.28
N SER A 70 -3.73 -7.13 5.37
CA SER A 70 -4.74 -6.10 5.67
C SER A 70 -6.15 -6.67 5.86
N LYS A 71 -6.43 -7.85 5.27
CA LYS A 71 -7.71 -8.53 5.44
C LYS A 71 -7.90 -9.17 6.82
N SER A 72 -6.82 -9.38 7.57
CA SER A 72 -6.89 -10.03 8.89
C SER A 72 -7.37 -9.10 10.01
N HIS A 73 -7.38 -7.78 9.80
CA HIS A 73 -7.85 -6.80 10.81
C HIS A 73 -9.39 -6.63 10.87
N LYS A 74 -10.16 -7.35 10.04
CA LYS A 74 -11.63 -7.30 10.04
C LYS A 74 -12.32 -8.39 10.88
N GLY A 75 -11.60 -9.11 11.73
CA GLY A 75 -12.17 -10.15 12.58
C GLY A 75 -11.62 -10.14 13.99
N LEU A 76 -12.16 -9.28 14.85
CA LEU A 76 -12.23 -9.41 16.31
C LEU A 76 -13.47 -8.67 16.80
#